data_AF-A0A1G5JMN4-F1
#
_entry.id   AF-A0A1G5JMN4-F1
#
_cell.length_a   1.000
_cell.length_b   1.000
_cell.length_c   1.000
_cell.angle_alpha   90.00
_cell.angle_beta   90.00
_cell.angle_gamma   90.00
#
_symmetry.space_group_name_H-M   'P 1'
#
loop_
_entity.id
_entity.type
_entity.pdbx_description
1 polymer ?
#
loop_
_entity_poly.entity_id
_entity_poly.type
_entity_poly.pdbx_seq_one_letter_code
_entity_poly.pdbx_strand_id
1 'polypeptide(L)'
;MEILDLSAPLDTDTAWAPWWARTRVKRQGHRFGALSVFLLTRLTPRFLRRRLGWANDTLTLSSHGTTHLDAPWHYAPDAGGKRAMTIDEIPLSWCVAPGVCLDMSHKKDGEAITEADITAWEEAQGIPITAGTIVLIRTGMDRLLGNPAYFTSGPWVTREATALLTGRGVKVTGIDAWGWDGPLSHMARRARSGQGEFWESHYQGADTPYCHLERLAGLHRLPAEGFTVCCFPLKVKGGSAGPTRAVALMPAEGEGALP
;
A
#
# COMPACT_ATOMS: atom_id res chain seq x y z
N MET A 1 -20.68 -3.39 -12.08
CA MET A 1 -19.64 -2.83 -11.20
C MET A 1 -18.41 -3.72 -11.32
N GLU A 2 -17.36 -3.21 -11.96
CA GLU A 2 -16.06 -3.88 -12.06
C GLU A 2 -15.22 -3.53 -10.83
N ILE A 3 -14.43 -4.49 -10.33
CA ILE A 3 -13.54 -4.30 -9.18
C ILE A 3 -12.12 -4.61 -9.64
N LEU A 4 -11.26 -3.60 -9.65
CA LEU A 4 -9.85 -3.72 -10.01
C LEU A 4 -9.02 -3.98 -8.75
N ASP A 5 -8.26 -5.07 -8.76
CA ASP A 5 -7.38 -5.44 -7.65
C ASP A 5 -6.07 -4.66 -7.70
N LEU A 6 -5.84 -3.79 -6.71
CA LEU A 6 -4.65 -2.92 -6.67
C LEU A 6 -3.52 -3.50 -5.80
N SER A 7 -3.63 -4.76 -5.39
CA SER A 7 -2.68 -5.37 -4.45
C SER A 7 -1.74 -6.36 -5.14
N ALA A 8 -0.49 -6.38 -4.69
CA ALA A 8 0.45 -7.44 -5.04
C ALA A 8 0.04 -8.76 -4.36
N PRO A 9 0.11 -9.91 -5.05
CA PRO A 9 -0.12 -11.21 -4.42
C PRO A 9 0.85 -11.47 -3.27
N LEU A 10 0.34 -12.02 -2.17
CA LEU A 10 1.19 -12.56 -1.12
C LEU A 10 1.78 -13.89 -1.58
N ASP A 11 3.09 -14.00 -1.56
CA ASP A 11 3.80 -15.26 -1.76
C ASP A 11 4.93 -15.40 -0.74
N THR A 12 5.71 -16.48 -0.82
CA THR A 12 6.94 -16.56 -0.03
C THR A 12 8.02 -15.75 -0.70
N ASP A 13 8.38 -14.62 -0.10
CA ASP A 13 9.45 -13.78 -0.61
C ASP A 13 10.78 -14.54 -0.59
N THR A 14 11.56 -14.37 -1.66
CA THR A 14 12.90 -14.96 -1.76
C THR A 14 13.95 -13.90 -1.40
N ALA A 15 15.16 -14.02 -1.94
CA ALA A 15 16.25 -13.09 -1.65
C ALA A 15 15.99 -11.67 -2.18
N TRP A 16 14.97 -11.47 -3.02
CA TRP A 16 14.67 -10.18 -3.64
C TRP A 16 14.20 -9.11 -2.65
N ALA A 17 13.49 -9.50 -1.59
CA ALA A 17 13.06 -8.57 -0.54
C ALA A 17 14.07 -8.57 0.63
N PRO A 18 14.23 -7.43 1.34
CA PRO A 18 15.07 -7.36 2.54
C PRO A 18 14.51 -8.26 3.64
N TRP A 19 15.40 -8.90 4.42
CA TRP A 19 15.03 -9.99 5.32
C TRP A 19 13.99 -9.62 6.40
N TRP A 20 13.93 -8.35 6.81
CA TRP A 20 12.97 -7.84 7.80
C TRP A 20 11.58 -7.53 7.22
N ALA A 21 11.45 -7.46 5.89
CA ALA A 21 10.18 -7.20 5.20
C ALA A 21 9.64 -8.44 4.47
N ARG A 22 10.28 -9.60 4.61
CA ARG A 22 9.87 -10.84 3.92
C ARG A 22 8.58 -11.40 4.49
N THR A 23 7.75 -11.89 3.59
CA THR A 23 6.57 -12.68 3.86
C THR A 23 6.84 -14.16 3.61
N ARG A 24 6.14 -15.04 4.33
CA ARG A 24 6.24 -16.49 4.18
C ARG A 24 4.85 -17.11 4.19
N VAL A 25 4.61 -17.99 3.22
CA VAL A 25 3.36 -18.76 3.08
C VAL A 25 3.68 -20.24 3.21
N LYS A 26 3.34 -20.85 4.35
CA LYS A 26 3.47 -22.30 4.56
C LYS A 26 2.16 -22.97 4.16
N ARG A 27 2.18 -23.69 3.03
CA ARG A 27 1.00 -24.36 2.49
C ARG A 27 0.77 -25.74 3.10
N GLN A 28 -0.48 -26.04 3.47
CA GLN A 28 -0.91 -27.34 3.97
C GLN A 28 -2.02 -27.91 3.08
N GLY A 29 -1.69 -28.99 2.36
CA GLY A 29 -2.62 -29.63 1.42
C GLY A 29 -3.66 -30.55 2.08
N HIS A 30 -4.65 -30.91 1.28
CA HIS A 30 -5.82 -31.70 1.68
C HIS A 30 -5.54 -33.07 2.31
N ARG A 31 -4.41 -33.72 1.99
CA ARG A 31 -4.01 -35.00 2.61
C ARG A 31 -3.67 -34.83 4.09
N PHE A 32 -2.99 -33.75 4.43
CA PHE A 32 -2.72 -33.41 5.82
C PHE A 32 -4.01 -33.01 6.53
N GLY A 33 -4.91 -32.27 5.86
CA GLY A 33 -6.24 -32.00 6.40
C GLY A 33 -7.03 -33.27 6.76
N ALA A 34 -6.98 -34.31 5.92
CA ALA A 34 -7.61 -35.59 6.23
C ALA A 34 -6.98 -36.26 7.47
N LEU A 35 -5.66 -36.16 7.61
CA LEU A 35 -4.94 -36.60 8.81
C LEU A 35 -5.39 -35.80 10.04
N SER A 36 -5.55 -34.48 9.94
CA SER A 36 -6.04 -33.64 11.03
C SER A 36 -7.44 -34.04 11.48
N VAL A 37 -8.37 -34.31 10.54
CA VAL A 37 -9.71 -34.82 10.89
C VAL A 37 -9.61 -36.13 11.66
N PHE A 38 -8.80 -37.08 11.19
CA PHE A 38 -8.62 -38.36 11.88
C PHE A 38 -8.02 -38.17 13.28
N LEU A 39 -7.02 -37.30 13.43
CA LEU A 39 -6.40 -37.04 14.73
C LEU A 39 -7.37 -36.40 15.73
N LEU A 40 -8.21 -35.46 15.27
CA LEU A 40 -9.16 -34.72 16.11
C LEU A 40 -10.43 -35.51 16.45
N THR A 41 -10.90 -36.37 15.53
CA THR A 41 -12.25 -36.97 15.62
C THR A 41 -12.26 -38.49 15.53
N ARG A 42 -11.13 -39.12 15.17
CA ARG A 42 -11.01 -40.54 14.80
C ARG A 42 -11.84 -40.97 13.58
N LEU A 43 -12.45 -40.03 12.85
CA LEU A 43 -13.10 -40.34 11.57
C LEU A 43 -12.07 -40.71 10.51
N THR A 44 -12.25 -41.87 9.89
CA THR A 44 -11.37 -42.34 8.81
C THR A 44 -11.70 -41.64 7.48
N PRO A 45 -10.75 -41.56 6.54
CA PRO A 45 -10.96 -40.86 5.27
C PRO A 45 -12.13 -41.37 4.41
N ARG A 46 -12.70 -42.55 4.68
CA ARG A 46 -13.89 -43.05 3.97
C ARG A 46 -15.13 -42.17 4.17
N PHE A 47 -15.17 -41.44 5.29
CA PHE A 47 -16.25 -40.52 5.62
C PHE A 47 -16.01 -39.11 5.05
N LEU A 48 -14.86 -38.89 4.40
CA LEU A 48 -14.53 -37.63 3.76
C LEU A 48 -14.78 -37.70 2.27
N ARG A 49 -15.35 -36.63 1.70
CA ARG A 49 -15.54 -36.51 0.26
C ARG A 49 -14.17 -36.62 -0.43
N ARG A 50 -14.05 -37.53 -1.40
CA ARG A 50 -12.79 -37.86 -2.09
C ARG A 50 -11.65 -38.29 -1.17
N ARG A 51 -11.92 -38.65 0.10
CA ARG A 51 -10.92 -38.99 1.12
C ARG A 51 -9.97 -37.83 1.48
N LEU A 52 -10.43 -36.59 1.32
CA LEU A 52 -9.65 -35.37 1.50
C LEU A 52 -10.23 -34.50 2.62
N GLY A 53 -9.37 -33.84 3.38
CA GLY A 53 -9.76 -32.82 4.37
C GLY A 53 -9.56 -31.40 3.85
N TRP A 54 -9.65 -30.41 4.74
CA TRP A 54 -9.41 -29.01 4.40
C TRP A 54 -7.95 -28.75 4.02
N ALA A 55 -7.74 -27.81 3.10
CA ALA A 55 -6.44 -27.15 2.96
C ALA A 55 -6.37 -26.01 3.99
N ASN A 56 -5.15 -25.64 4.38
CA ASN A 56 -4.91 -24.51 5.26
C ASN A 56 -3.55 -23.90 4.91
N ASP A 57 -3.35 -22.61 5.14
CA ASP A 57 -2.05 -21.98 4.98
C ASP A 57 -1.70 -21.21 6.25
N THR A 58 -0.42 -21.18 6.62
CA THR A 58 0.09 -20.32 7.70
C THR A 58 0.89 -19.19 7.08
N LEU A 59 0.48 -17.96 7.39
CA LEU A 59 1.14 -16.74 6.94
C LEU A 59 2.05 -16.20 8.05
N THR A 60 3.27 -15.83 7.69
CA THR A 60 4.16 -15.01 8.53
C THR A 60 4.48 -13.75 7.75
N LEU A 61 4.02 -12.61 8.24
CA LEU A 61 4.03 -11.35 7.49
C LEU A 61 4.75 -10.28 8.31
N SER A 62 5.56 -9.46 7.65
CA SER A 62 5.84 -8.11 8.12
C SER A 62 4.68 -7.21 7.72
N SER A 63 4.20 -6.33 8.60
CA SER A 63 3.10 -5.40 8.27
C SER A 63 3.45 -4.50 7.08
N HIS A 64 4.74 -4.18 6.94
CA HIS A 64 5.34 -3.36 5.88
C HIS A 64 5.83 -4.19 4.68
N GLY A 65 5.67 -5.50 4.73
CA GLY A 65 6.17 -6.46 3.73
C GLY A 65 5.15 -6.84 2.66
N THR A 66 3.98 -6.21 2.67
CA THR A 66 2.82 -6.57 1.84
C THR A 66 2.33 -5.36 1.04
N THR A 67 1.27 -5.46 0.25
CA THR A 67 0.45 -4.26 0.00
C THR A 67 -0.22 -3.90 1.33
N HIS A 68 0.07 -2.72 1.85
CA HIS A 68 -0.30 -2.36 3.22
C HIS A 68 -0.69 -0.89 3.33
N LEU A 69 -1.40 -0.56 4.41
CA LEU A 69 -1.68 0.80 4.81
C LEU A 69 -0.87 1.14 6.06
N ASP A 70 -0.07 2.19 5.98
CA ASP A 70 0.63 2.79 7.09
C ASP A 70 -0.26 3.71 7.90
N ALA A 71 -0.07 3.66 9.23
CA ALA A 71 -0.69 4.59 10.16
C ALA A 71 0.32 5.69 10.54
N PRO A 72 -0.13 6.87 11.01
CA PRO A 72 0.75 7.93 11.50
C PRO A 72 1.79 7.46 12.52
N TRP A 73 1.45 6.47 13.37
CA TRP A 73 2.38 5.85 14.32
C TRP A 73 3.64 5.28 13.67
N HIS A 74 3.59 4.92 12.38
CA HIS A 74 4.77 4.50 11.65
C HIS A 74 5.82 5.61 11.55
N TYR A 75 5.37 6.85 11.36
CA TYR A 75 6.24 7.98 11.02
C TYR A 75 6.83 8.64 12.27
N ALA A 76 6.02 8.77 13.32
CA ALA A 76 6.42 9.40 14.58
C ALA A 76 5.49 9.00 15.73
N PRO A 77 5.93 9.11 17.00
CA PRO A 77 5.07 8.83 18.15
C PRO A 77 3.94 9.86 18.34
N ASP A 78 4.13 11.06 17.78
CA ASP A 78 3.14 12.13 17.74
C ASP A 78 2.94 12.62 16.30
N ALA A 79 1.74 13.15 16.05
CA ALA A 79 1.33 13.71 14.77
C ALA A 79 0.39 14.89 15.02
N GLY A 80 0.71 16.07 14.48
CA GLY A 80 -0.07 17.30 14.69
C GLY A 80 -0.21 17.70 16.17
N GLY A 81 0.84 17.45 16.97
CA GLY A 81 0.87 17.77 18.41
C GLY A 81 0.04 16.83 19.31
N LYS A 82 -0.41 15.68 18.79
CA LYS A 82 -1.15 14.66 19.53
C LYS A 82 -0.48 13.30 19.35
N ARG A 83 -0.76 12.32 20.22
CA ARG A 83 -0.31 10.94 20.02
C ARG A 83 -0.73 10.45 18.63
N ALA A 84 0.22 9.89 17.89
CA ALA A 84 -0.04 9.33 16.57
C ALA A 84 -0.96 8.10 16.68
N MET A 85 -1.91 8.00 15.74
CA MET A 85 -2.84 6.88 15.69
C MET A 85 -2.13 5.61 15.21
N THR A 86 -2.42 4.49 15.88
CA THR A 86 -2.03 3.17 15.40
C THR A 86 -3.05 2.67 14.38
N ILE A 87 -2.70 1.65 13.60
CA ILE A 87 -3.52 1.19 12.47
C ILE A 87 -4.94 0.74 12.88
N ASP A 88 -5.10 0.21 14.10
CA ASP A 88 -6.39 -0.21 14.64
C ASP A 88 -7.30 0.94 15.10
N GLU A 89 -6.76 2.16 15.13
CA GLU A 89 -7.43 3.40 15.53
C GLU A 89 -7.82 4.28 14.32
N ILE A 90 -7.35 3.94 13.10
CA ILE A 90 -7.63 4.73 11.89
C ILE A 90 -9.13 4.74 11.58
N PRO A 91 -9.74 5.92 11.33
CA PRO A 91 -11.12 5.99 10.88
C PRO A 91 -11.29 5.28 9.53
N LEU A 92 -12.14 4.25 9.47
CA LEU A 92 -12.37 3.52 8.22
C LEU A 92 -12.99 4.39 7.11
N SER A 93 -13.58 5.55 7.47
CA SER A 93 -14.03 6.57 6.52
C SER A 93 -12.88 7.24 5.76
N TRP A 94 -11.62 7.05 6.16
CA TRP A 94 -10.46 7.43 5.36
C TRP A 94 -10.12 6.37 4.30
N CYS A 95 -10.48 5.12 4.55
CA CYS A 95 -10.08 3.96 3.75
C CYS A 95 -11.04 3.63 2.60
N VAL A 96 -12.10 4.43 2.43
CA VAL A 96 -13.01 4.39 1.27
C VAL A 96 -13.31 5.81 0.86
N ALA A 97 -12.91 6.16 -0.35
CA ALA A 97 -13.13 7.51 -0.89
C ALA A 97 -12.91 7.55 -2.40
N PRO A 98 -13.35 8.61 -3.09
CA PRO A 98 -13.02 8.88 -4.48
C PRO A 98 -11.50 8.85 -4.70
N GLY A 99 -11.06 8.15 -5.74
CA GLY A 99 -9.66 8.00 -6.11
C GLY A 99 -9.24 8.97 -7.22
N VAL A 100 -8.01 9.47 -7.11
CA VAL A 100 -7.30 10.18 -8.18
C VAL A 100 -5.99 9.45 -8.44
N CYS A 101 -5.69 9.09 -9.69
CA CYS A 101 -4.45 8.38 -10.07
C CYS A 101 -3.57 9.27 -10.95
N LEU A 102 -2.48 9.78 -10.39
CA LEU A 102 -1.52 10.61 -11.10
C LEU A 102 -0.50 9.72 -11.82
N ASP A 103 -0.44 9.83 -13.15
CA ASP A 103 0.55 9.13 -13.95
C ASP A 103 1.90 9.86 -13.95
N MET A 104 2.80 9.37 -13.11
CA MET A 104 4.19 9.80 -12.98
C MET A 104 5.16 8.76 -13.55
N SER A 105 4.70 7.83 -14.38
CA SER A 105 5.54 6.74 -14.94
C SER A 105 6.62 7.20 -15.91
N HIS A 106 6.59 8.48 -16.30
CA HIS A 106 7.65 9.13 -17.07
C HIS A 106 8.89 9.47 -16.21
N LYS A 107 8.76 9.49 -14.88
CA LYS A 107 9.84 9.77 -13.93
C LYS A 107 10.79 8.57 -13.83
N LYS A 108 12.08 8.85 -13.80
CA LYS A 108 13.15 7.84 -13.80
C LYS A 108 13.64 7.53 -12.39
N ASP A 109 14.47 6.48 -12.30
CA ASP A 109 15.16 6.10 -11.07
C ASP A 109 15.91 7.29 -10.45
N GLY A 110 15.64 7.58 -9.18
CA GLY A 110 16.23 8.70 -8.45
C GLY A 110 15.62 10.08 -8.73
N GLU A 111 14.68 10.21 -9.66
CA GLU A 111 13.98 11.47 -9.90
C GLU A 111 12.92 11.74 -8.82
N ALA A 112 12.76 13.02 -8.48
CA ALA A 112 11.74 13.48 -7.53
C ALA A 112 10.42 13.81 -8.24
N ILE A 113 9.32 13.50 -7.54
CA ILE A 113 7.95 13.92 -7.84
C ILE A 113 7.62 15.04 -6.86
N THR A 114 7.51 16.26 -7.40
CA THR A 114 7.43 17.53 -6.65
C THR A 114 6.02 18.09 -6.63
N GLU A 115 5.76 19.12 -5.83
CA GLU A 115 4.48 19.85 -5.85
C GLU A 115 4.16 20.46 -7.23
N ALA A 116 5.20 20.83 -7.99
CA ALA A 116 5.05 21.36 -9.34
C ALA A 116 4.58 20.28 -10.32
N ASP A 117 5.07 19.04 -10.17
CA ASP A 117 4.60 17.91 -10.97
C ASP A 117 3.12 17.61 -10.70
N ILE A 118 2.71 17.63 -9.43
CA ILE A 118 1.30 17.44 -9.03
C ILE A 118 0.43 18.55 -9.64
N THR A 119 0.83 19.80 -9.48
CA THR A 119 0.07 20.96 -9.98
C THR A 119 -0.05 20.91 -11.51
N ALA A 120 1.05 20.62 -12.21
CA ALA A 120 1.04 20.49 -13.68
C ALA A 120 0.15 19.34 -14.15
N TRP A 121 0.11 18.23 -13.39
CA TRP A 121 -0.80 17.12 -13.68
C TRP A 121 -2.27 17.53 -13.51
N GLU A 122 -2.63 18.24 -12.43
CA GLU A 122 -4.00 18.73 -12.21
C GLU A 122 -4.45 19.65 -13.35
N GLU A 123 -3.59 20.59 -13.77
CA GLU A 123 -3.85 21.50 -14.90
C GLU A 123 -4.03 20.74 -16.21
N ALA A 124 -3.17 19.75 -16.49
CA ALA A 124 -3.22 18.97 -17.71
C ALA A 124 -4.46 18.07 -17.80
N GLN A 125 -4.93 17.53 -16.68
CA GLN A 125 -6.12 16.67 -16.65
C GLN A 125 -7.42 17.46 -16.43
N GLY A 126 -7.35 18.68 -15.89
CA GLY A 126 -8.52 19.43 -15.43
C GLY A 126 -9.17 18.83 -14.17
N ILE A 127 -8.39 18.09 -13.37
CA ILE A 127 -8.86 17.33 -12.21
C ILE A 127 -8.25 17.93 -10.94
N PRO A 128 -9.03 18.63 -10.09
CA PRO A 128 -8.53 19.16 -8.83
C PRO A 128 -8.49 18.09 -7.74
N ILE A 129 -7.39 18.02 -7.00
CA ILE A 129 -7.24 17.20 -5.81
C ILE A 129 -7.91 17.92 -4.63
N THR A 130 -8.91 17.29 -4.03
CA THR A 130 -9.76 17.88 -2.99
C THR A 130 -9.71 17.08 -1.68
N ALA A 131 -10.18 17.69 -0.60
CA ALA A 131 -10.21 17.03 0.71
C ALA A 131 -11.02 15.73 0.65
N GLY A 132 -10.49 14.67 1.27
CA GLY A 132 -11.16 13.38 1.32
C GLY A 132 -10.94 12.48 0.08
N THR A 133 -10.24 12.93 -0.97
CA THR A 133 -9.81 12.01 -2.05
C THR A 133 -8.65 11.12 -1.60
N ILE A 134 -8.60 9.90 -2.13
CA ILE A 134 -7.42 9.02 -2.04
C ILE A 134 -6.54 9.28 -3.26
N VAL A 135 -5.30 9.71 -3.04
CA VAL A 135 -4.38 10.11 -4.12
C VAL A 135 -3.36 9.01 -4.36
N LEU A 136 -3.38 8.42 -5.55
CA LEU A 136 -2.47 7.37 -5.98
C LEU A 136 -1.45 7.94 -6.97
N ILE A 137 -0.18 7.60 -6.79
CA ILE A 137 0.92 7.95 -7.68
C ILE A 137 1.34 6.68 -8.43
N ARG A 138 1.08 6.66 -9.73
CA ARG A 138 1.56 5.60 -10.62
C ARG A 138 2.96 5.94 -11.10
N THR A 139 3.92 5.12 -10.73
CA THR A 139 5.32 5.19 -11.19
C THR A 139 5.66 4.08 -12.18
N GLY A 140 4.84 3.02 -12.24
CA GLY A 140 5.11 1.83 -13.05
C GLY A 140 6.20 0.92 -12.47
N MET A 141 6.51 1.07 -11.19
CA MET A 141 7.51 0.26 -10.49
C MET A 141 7.01 -1.12 -10.10
N ASP A 142 5.69 -1.34 -10.08
CA ASP A 142 5.06 -2.65 -9.88
C ASP A 142 5.55 -3.72 -10.88
N ARG A 143 6.02 -3.32 -12.06
CA ARG A 143 6.70 -4.22 -13.02
C ARG A 143 7.95 -4.92 -12.47
N LEU A 144 8.52 -4.42 -11.38
CA LEU A 144 9.70 -5.00 -10.73
C LEU A 144 9.33 -5.91 -9.54
N LEU A 145 8.05 -6.11 -9.21
CA LEU A 145 7.64 -7.02 -8.13
C LEU A 145 8.30 -8.40 -8.29
N GLY A 146 8.93 -8.90 -7.22
CA GLY A 146 9.70 -10.14 -7.24
C GLY A 146 11.16 -9.99 -7.70
N ASN A 147 11.59 -8.80 -8.13
CA ASN A 147 12.96 -8.47 -8.52
C ASN A 147 13.66 -7.64 -7.41
N PRO A 148 14.94 -7.91 -7.09
CA PRO A 148 15.70 -7.09 -6.14
C PRO A 148 15.69 -5.58 -6.44
N ALA A 149 15.62 -5.22 -7.73
CA ALA A 149 15.57 -3.83 -8.18
C ALA A 149 14.33 -3.07 -7.67
N TYR A 150 13.25 -3.76 -7.31
CA TYR A 150 12.06 -3.12 -6.74
C TYR A 150 12.36 -2.36 -5.45
N PHE A 151 13.27 -2.88 -4.63
CA PHE A 151 13.67 -2.27 -3.35
C PHE A 151 14.69 -1.13 -3.53
N THR A 152 15.47 -1.15 -4.60
CA THR A 152 16.66 -0.30 -4.75
C THR A 152 16.51 0.80 -5.79
N SER A 153 15.39 0.86 -6.49
CA SER A 153 15.17 1.78 -7.61
C SER A 153 13.77 2.39 -7.56
N GLY A 154 13.60 3.51 -8.25
CA GLY A 154 12.33 4.19 -8.46
C GLY A 154 12.44 5.70 -8.26
N PRO A 155 11.47 6.46 -8.79
CA PRO A 155 11.28 7.84 -8.37
C PRO A 155 10.71 7.89 -6.94
N TRP A 156 10.64 9.09 -6.37
CA TRP A 156 10.12 9.31 -5.02
C TRP A 156 9.32 10.59 -4.93
N VAL A 157 8.38 10.66 -3.99
CA VAL A 157 7.57 11.86 -3.76
C VAL A 157 8.23 12.73 -2.70
N THR A 158 8.36 14.04 -2.94
CA THR A 158 9.02 14.95 -1.98
C THR A 158 8.18 15.23 -0.74
N ARG A 159 8.82 15.71 0.33
CA ARG A 159 8.12 16.16 1.53
C ARG A 159 7.15 17.28 1.19
N GLU A 160 7.55 18.22 0.35
CA GLU A 160 6.76 19.37 -0.08
C GLU A 160 5.52 18.94 -0.89
N ALA A 161 5.68 17.97 -1.81
CA ALA A 161 4.58 17.35 -2.52
C ALA A 161 3.61 16.65 -1.55
N THR A 162 4.15 15.95 -0.54
CA THR A 162 3.35 15.30 0.52
C THR A 162 2.62 16.33 1.38
N ALA A 163 3.28 17.44 1.70
CA ALA A 163 2.71 18.55 2.47
C ALA A 163 1.58 19.23 1.70
N LEU A 164 1.74 19.41 0.38
CA LEU A 164 0.68 19.93 -0.49
C LEU A 164 -0.58 19.06 -0.42
N LEU A 165 -0.43 17.74 -0.61
CA LEU A 165 -1.55 16.80 -0.58
C LEU A 165 -2.23 16.78 0.79
N THR A 166 -1.46 16.58 1.85
CA THR A 166 -2.00 16.47 3.22
C THR A 166 -2.60 17.81 3.69
N GLY A 167 -2.01 18.95 3.32
CA GLY A 167 -2.52 20.29 3.57
C GLY A 167 -3.86 20.59 2.88
N ARG A 168 -4.15 19.92 1.74
CA ARG A 168 -5.45 19.97 1.06
C ARG A 168 -6.49 19.01 1.64
N GLY A 169 -6.17 18.30 2.72
CA GLY A 169 -7.09 17.39 3.41
C GLY A 169 -7.11 15.97 2.84
N VAL A 170 -6.14 15.59 2.02
CA VAL A 170 -5.92 14.19 1.63
C VAL A 170 -5.54 13.40 2.89
N LYS A 171 -6.24 12.29 3.12
CA LYS A 171 -6.01 11.41 4.28
C LYS A 171 -5.31 10.11 3.95
N VAL A 172 -5.39 9.68 2.68
CA VAL A 172 -4.69 8.49 2.20
C VAL A 172 -4.00 8.82 0.89
N THR A 173 -2.70 8.56 0.83
CA THR A 173 -1.94 8.55 -0.41
C THR A 173 -1.52 7.12 -0.75
N GLY A 174 -1.07 6.85 -1.98
CA GLY A 174 -0.59 5.52 -2.35
C GLY A 174 0.38 5.50 -3.51
N ILE A 175 1.24 4.49 -3.59
CA ILE A 175 2.26 4.34 -4.64
C ILE A 175 2.48 2.87 -5.01
N ASP A 176 2.85 2.64 -6.27
CA ASP A 176 3.20 1.32 -6.82
C ASP A 176 4.71 0.98 -6.74
N ALA A 177 5.46 1.75 -5.95
CA ALA A 177 6.88 1.53 -5.65
C ALA A 177 7.08 0.82 -4.30
N TRP A 178 8.34 0.52 -3.94
CA TRP A 178 8.66 -0.07 -2.64
C TRP A 178 8.18 0.79 -1.48
N GLY A 179 8.34 2.12 -1.61
CA GLY A 179 7.75 3.07 -0.68
C GLY A 179 7.62 4.48 -1.26
N TRP A 180 7.06 5.38 -0.46
CA TRP A 180 6.80 6.78 -0.85
C TRP A 180 8.07 7.59 -1.07
N ASP A 181 9.01 7.45 -0.15
CA ASP A 181 10.34 8.00 -0.23
C ASP A 181 11.22 7.19 -1.19
N GLY A 182 12.37 7.77 -1.56
CA GLY A 182 13.29 7.11 -2.47
C GLY A 182 13.97 5.88 -1.88
N PRO A 183 14.72 5.13 -2.70
CA PRO A 183 15.49 3.98 -2.22
C PRO A 183 16.37 4.34 -1.01
N LEU A 184 16.46 3.44 -0.01
CA LEU A 184 17.14 3.73 1.26
C LEU A 184 18.58 4.24 1.09
N SER A 185 19.31 3.68 0.13
CA SER A 185 20.69 4.09 -0.18
C SER A 185 20.77 5.51 -0.76
N HIS A 186 19.77 5.90 -1.57
CA HIS A 186 19.65 7.25 -2.11
C HIS A 186 19.34 8.26 -1.01
N MET A 187 18.36 7.96 -0.15
CA MET A 187 18.04 8.79 1.02
C MET A 187 19.23 8.96 1.95
N ALA A 188 19.91 7.88 2.29
CA ALA A 188 21.08 7.93 3.19
C ALA A 188 22.22 8.78 2.62
N ARG A 189 22.44 8.73 1.29
CA ARG A 189 23.44 9.57 0.62
C ARG A 189 23.05 11.04 0.69
N ARG A 190 21.79 11.38 0.39
CA ARG A 190 21.25 12.74 0.46
C ARG A 190 21.39 13.34 1.85
N ALA A 191 20.96 12.61 2.89
CA ALA A 191 21.07 13.03 4.28
C ALA A 191 22.52 13.28 4.70
N ARG A 192 23.46 12.39 4.33
CA ARG A 192 24.90 12.57 4.62
C ARG A 192 25.51 13.77 3.91
N SER A 193 24.97 14.17 2.76
CA SER A 193 25.39 15.37 2.04
C SER A 193 24.68 16.64 2.49
N GLY A 194 23.83 16.58 3.53
CA GLY A 194 23.04 17.72 4.00
C GLY A 194 21.91 18.15 3.05
N GLN A 195 21.50 17.27 2.13
CA GLN A 195 20.43 17.52 1.16
C GLN A 195 19.12 16.88 1.65
N GLY A 196 18.55 17.44 2.72
CA GLY A 196 17.32 16.93 3.35
C GLY A 196 17.58 15.89 4.43
N GLU A 197 16.49 15.34 4.96
CA GLU A 197 16.49 14.34 6.02
C GLU A 197 16.27 12.93 5.46
N PHE A 198 16.70 11.92 6.21
CA PHE A 198 16.33 10.55 5.86
C PHE A 198 14.83 10.37 6.14
N TRP A 199 14.06 9.89 5.16
CA TRP A 199 12.63 9.61 5.30
C TRP A 199 11.76 10.88 5.44
N GLU A 200 12.20 11.96 4.79
CA GLU A 200 11.59 13.28 4.89
C GLU A 200 10.10 13.32 4.49
N SER A 201 9.69 12.52 3.51
CA SER A 201 8.30 12.51 3.05
C SER A 201 7.38 11.75 3.99
N HIS A 202 7.83 10.64 4.56
CA HIS A 202 7.12 9.96 5.65
C HIS A 202 6.99 10.86 6.89
N TYR A 203 8.06 11.57 7.28
CA TYR A 203 8.01 12.47 8.44
C TYR A 203 7.03 13.64 8.29
N GLN A 204 6.56 13.96 7.08
CA GLN A 204 5.42 14.87 6.92
C GLN A 204 4.19 14.43 7.72
N GLY A 205 4.05 13.12 8.00
CA GLY A 205 2.98 12.56 8.81
C GLY A 205 3.06 12.91 10.29
N ALA A 206 4.23 13.34 10.78
CA ALA A 206 4.38 13.93 12.12
C ALA A 206 3.79 15.35 12.18
N ASP A 207 3.84 16.10 11.07
CA ASP A 207 3.24 17.43 10.99
C ASP A 207 1.73 17.33 10.77
N THR A 208 1.32 16.55 9.77
CA THR A 208 -0.08 16.39 9.37
C THR A 208 -0.44 14.90 9.27
N PRO A 209 -1.27 14.35 10.19
CA PRO A 209 -1.61 12.94 10.18
C PRO A 209 -2.32 12.50 8.89
N TYR A 210 -1.75 11.49 8.23
CA TYR A 210 -2.29 10.80 7.06
C TYR A 210 -1.91 9.31 7.10
N CYS A 211 -2.46 8.52 6.19
CA CYS A 211 -2.09 7.13 5.96
C CYS A 211 -1.50 6.96 4.57
N HIS A 212 -0.64 5.94 4.41
CA HIS A 212 0.03 5.70 3.14
C HIS A 212 -0.11 4.26 2.67
N LEU A 213 -0.47 4.07 1.39
CA LEU A 213 -0.53 2.77 0.72
C LEU A 213 0.74 2.51 -0.05
N GLU A 214 1.53 1.53 0.40
CA GLU A 214 2.72 1.11 -0.33
C GLU A 214 2.54 -0.22 -1.05
N ARG A 215 3.39 -0.43 -2.05
CA ARG A 215 3.44 -1.65 -2.84
C ARG A 215 2.12 -1.98 -3.51
N LEU A 216 1.45 -0.96 -4.04
CA LEU A 216 0.30 -1.15 -4.93
C LEU A 216 0.76 -1.78 -6.25
N ALA A 217 -0.18 -2.38 -6.97
CA ALA A 217 0.05 -2.96 -8.29
C ALA A 217 -1.13 -2.65 -9.22
N GLY A 218 -0.89 -2.61 -10.53
CA GLY A 218 -1.95 -2.48 -11.51
C GLY A 218 -2.59 -1.09 -11.60
N LEU A 219 -1.92 -0.05 -11.09
CA LEU A 219 -2.37 1.35 -11.19
C LEU A 219 -2.49 1.83 -12.64
N HIS A 220 -1.76 1.22 -13.57
CA HIS A 220 -1.85 1.50 -15.02
C HIS A 220 -3.21 1.19 -15.65
N ARG A 221 -4.10 0.48 -14.94
CA ARG A 221 -5.48 0.18 -15.40
C ARG A 221 -6.49 1.24 -14.96
N LEU A 222 -6.11 2.14 -14.06
CA LEU A 222 -7.01 3.15 -13.54
C LEU A 222 -7.08 4.34 -14.52
N PRO A 223 -8.28 4.93 -14.71
CA PRO A 223 -8.37 6.28 -15.25
C PRO A 223 -7.79 7.30 -14.26
N ALA A 224 -7.70 8.56 -14.68
CA ALA A 224 -7.21 9.65 -13.82
C ALA A 224 -8.14 9.91 -12.61
N GLU A 225 -9.46 9.79 -12.80
CA GLU A 225 -10.50 9.90 -11.75
C GLU A 225 -11.73 9.06 -12.11
N GLY A 226 -12.78 9.11 -11.28
CA GLY A 226 -14.05 8.44 -11.56
C GLY A 226 -14.15 7.02 -11.03
N PHE A 227 -13.33 6.67 -10.04
CA PHE A 227 -13.36 5.40 -9.32
C PHE A 227 -13.30 5.65 -7.81
N THR A 228 -13.69 4.65 -7.02
CA THR A 228 -13.61 4.69 -5.56
C THR A 228 -12.53 3.72 -5.10
N VAL A 229 -11.58 4.16 -4.28
CA VAL A 229 -10.57 3.29 -3.69
C VAL A 229 -11.12 2.71 -2.38
N CYS A 230 -10.91 1.42 -2.14
CA CYS A 230 -11.16 0.76 -0.86
C CYS A 230 -9.89 0.08 -0.38
N CYS A 231 -9.42 0.39 0.83
CA CYS A 231 -8.13 -0.07 1.33
C CYS A 231 -8.12 -0.40 2.84
N PHE A 232 -9.16 -1.08 3.32
CA PHE A 232 -9.29 -1.44 4.73
C PHE A 232 -8.13 -2.32 5.26
N PRO A 233 -7.34 -1.85 6.24
CA PRO A 233 -6.22 -2.61 6.78
C PRO A 233 -6.70 -3.74 7.72
N LEU A 234 -5.88 -4.78 7.87
CA LEU A 234 -5.99 -5.68 9.01
C LEU A 234 -5.86 -4.88 10.31
N LYS A 235 -6.77 -5.15 11.25
CA LYS A 235 -6.86 -4.44 12.55
C LYS A 235 -5.82 -4.94 13.55
N VAL A 236 -4.54 -4.66 13.29
CA VAL A 236 -3.42 -5.02 14.17
C VAL A 236 -3.40 -4.08 15.38
N LYS A 237 -3.71 -4.63 16.56
CA LYS A 237 -3.76 -3.84 17.80
C LYS A 237 -2.43 -3.14 18.09
N GLY A 238 -2.44 -1.80 18.15
CA GLY A 238 -1.24 -1.00 18.38
C GLY A 238 -0.22 -1.04 17.24
N GLY A 239 -0.62 -1.48 16.04
CA GLY A 239 0.29 -1.65 14.91
C GLY A 239 0.67 -0.34 14.21
N SER A 240 1.86 -0.30 13.58
CA SER A 240 2.27 0.80 12.71
C SER A 240 1.68 0.72 11.30
N ALA A 241 1.30 -0.48 10.86
CA ALA A 241 0.66 -0.70 9.58
C ALA A 241 -0.20 -1.97 9.62
N GLY A 242 -1.06 -2.12 8.62
CA GLY A 242 -1.87 -3.31 8.43
C GLY A 242 -1.84 -3.74 6.97
N PRO A 243 -1.54 -5.03 6.68
CA PRO A 243 -1.76 -5.58 5.35
C PRO A 243 -3.18 -5.28 4.87
N THR A 244 -3.34 -4.95 3.60
CA THR A 244 -4.62 -4.56 3.02
C THR A 244 -4.82 -5.21 1.66
N ARG A 245 -6.08 -5.45 1.31
CA ARG A 245 -6.47 -5.74 -0.07
C ARG A 245 -7.04 -4.46 -0.66
N ALA A 246 -6.15 -3.62 -1.19
CA ALA A 246 -6.53 -2.41 -1.89
C ALA A 246 -7.21 -2.75 -3.22
N VAL A 247 -8.35 -2.12 -3.49
CA VAL A 247 -9.12 -2.28 -4.73
C VAL A 247 -9.63 -0.92 -5.21
N ALA A 248 -9.92 -0.82 -6.51
CA ALA A 248 -10.72 0.27 -7.07
C ALA A 248 -12.07 -0.27 -7.55
N LEU A 249 -13.16 0.39 -7.15
CA LEU A 249 -14.51 0.14 -7.62
C LEU A 249 -14.77 1.06 -8.81
N MET A 250 -15.00 0.45 -9.97
CA MET A 250 -15.39 1.17 -11.18
C MET A 250 -16.91 1.31 -11.21
N PRO A 251 -17.44 2.48 -11.62
CA PRO A 251 -18.88 2.68 -11.73
C PRO A 251 -19.52 1.65 -12.67
N ALA A 252 -20.81 1.37 -12.46
CA ALA A 252 -21.59 0.71 -13.50
C ALA A 252 -21.75 1.66 -14.70
N GLU A 253 -21.98 1.12 -15.90
CA GLU A 253 -22.24 1.96 -17.09
C GLU A 253 -23.38 2.96 -16.78
N GLY A 254 -23.06 4.26 -16.83
CA GLY A 254 -24.02 5.34 -16.57
C GLY A 254 -24.11 5.85 -15.12
N GLU A 255 -23.32 5.31 -14.19
CA GLU A 255 -23.24 5.79 -12.80
C GLU A 255 -21.92 6.54 -12.51
N GLY A 256 -21.91 7.42 -11.52
CA GLY A 256 -20.69 8.08 -11.03
C GLY A 256 -19.94 7.21 -10.01
N ALA A 257 -18.74 7.65 -9.60
CA ALA A 257 -18.00 7.00 -8.51
C ALA A 257 -18.84 6.97 -7.22
N LEU A 258 -18.67 5.92 -6.41
CA LEU A 258 -19.32 5.83 -5.10
C LEU A 258 -18.74 6.91 -4.16
N PRO A 259 -19.59 7.61 -3.40
CA PRO A 259 -19.16 8.63 -2.45
C PRO A 259 -18.28 8.08 -1.33
#